data_AF-A0A9P6RXA8-F1
#
_entry.id   AF-A0A9P6RXA8-F1
#
_cell.length_a   1.000
_cell.length_b   1.000
_cell.length_c   1.000
_cell.angle_alpha   90.00
_cell.angle_beta   90.00
_cell.angle_gamma   90.00
#
_symmetry.space_group_name_H-M   'P 1'
#
loop_
_entity.id
_entity.type
_entity.pdbx_description
1 polymer ?
#
loop_
_entity_poly.entity_id
_entity_poly.type
_entity_poly.pdbx_seq_one_letter_code
_entity_poly.pdbx_strand_id
1 'polypeptide(L)'
;MAAPEQQYKVDVSKAVGFQPAPQKVVYTSRDLMLYAISIGVKQDEIKFLYENDPQFAAFPTYPLVLGLKKDTHGVSVYGGGGKEDVPGIPAYDPNKLVHGDQSIEIHRPLPLGGEFELHTTVSGVYDK
;
A
#
# COMPACT_ATOMS: atom_id res chain seq x y z
N MET A 1 -17.68 38.77 -3.06
CA MET A 1 -17.52 37.37 -3.49
C MET A 1 -16.15 37.27 -4.11
N ALA A 2 -15.21 36.58 -3.45
CA ALA A 2 -13.84 36.40 -3.96
C ALA A 2 -13.75 35.13 -4.80
N ALA A 3 -12.96 35.14 -5.88
CA ALA A 3 -12.82 34.06 -6.84
C ALA A 3 -12.19 32.79 -6.20
N PRO A 4 -12.56 31.55 -6.62
CA PRO A 4 -12.14 30.32 -5.94
C PRO A 4 -10.80 29.71 -6.42
N GLU A 5 -9.95 30.44 -7.14
CA GLU A 5 -8.81 29.82 -7.87
C GLU A 5 -7.49 29.70 -7.09
N GLN A 6 -7.43 30.06 -5.79
CA GLN A 6 -6.16 30.11 -5.03
C GLN A 6 -5.93 28.97 -4.03
N GLN A 7 -6.76 27.92 -4.03
CA GLN A 7 -6.82 27.00 -2.90
C GLN A 7 -5.75 25.89 -2.88
N TYR A 8 -5.11 25.56 -4.01
CA TYR A 8 -4.15 24.46 -4.08
C TYR A 8 -2.85 24.85 -4.80
N LYS A 9 -2.08 25.75 -4.20
CA LYS A 9 -0.72 26.04 -4.70
C LYS A 9 0.22 24.89 -4.33
N VAL A 10 0.48 24.00 -5.28
CA VAL A 10 1.40 22.87 -5.13
C VAL A 10 2.83 23.29 -5.52
N ASP A 11 3.81 22.96 -4.68
CA ASP A 11 5.24 23.11 -4.97
C ASP A 11 5.84 21.74 -5.29
N VAL A 12 5.79 21.38 -6.58
CA VAL A 12 6.25 20.08 -7.10
C VAL A 12 7.71 19.81 -6.77
N SER A 13 8.55 20.87 -6.74
CA SER A 13 9.99 20.75 -6.48
C SER A 13 10.32 20.25 -5.07
N LYS A 14 9.40 20.44 -4.12
CA LYS A 14 9.53 19.96 -2.75
C LYS A 14 8.90 18.57 -2.54
N ALA A 15 7.92 18.22 -3.37
CA ALA A 15 7.17 16.97 -3.23
C ALA A 15 7.88 15.81 -3.94
N VAL A 16 8.35 16.01 -5.17
CA VAL A 16 8.93 14.92 -5.97
C VAL A 16 10.26 14.49 -5.37
N GLY A 17 10.42 13.18 -5.19
CA GLY A 17 11.57 12.58 -4.51
C GLY A 17 11.47 12.61 -2.98
N PHE A 18 10.40 13.16 -2.40
CA PHE A 18 10.17 13.05 -0.97
C PHE A 18 10.03 11.58 -0.56
N GLN A 19 10.76 11.20 0.49
CA GLN A 19 10.75 9.88 1.08
C GLN A 19 10.38 10.01 2.57
N PRO A 20 9.24 9.47 3.00
CA PRO A 20 8.94 9.32 4.43
C PRO A 20 9.92 8.32 5.07
N ALA A 21 9.93 8.27 6.40
CA ALA A 21 10.71 7.27 7.13
C ALA A 21 10.28 5.84 6.70
N PRO A 22 11.23 4.92 6.50
CA PRO A 22 10.89 3.52 6.18
C PRO A 22 9.93 2.93 7.21
N GLN A 23 8.92 2.20 6.73
CA GLN A 23 7.92 1.58 7.59
C GLN A 23 8.24 0.09 7.77
N LYS A 24 8.32 -0.39 9.02
CA LYS A 24 8.35 -1.83 9.30
C LYS A 24 7.02 -2.46 8.90
N VAL A 25 7.08 -3.55 8.13
CA VAL A 25 5.91 -4.35 7.76
C VAL A 25 6.18 -5.82 8.06
N VAL A 26 5.18 -6.52 8.57
CA VAL A 26 5.33 -7.92 9.02
C VAL A 26 4.17 -8.73 8.49
N TYR A 27 4.44 -9.96 8.10
CA TYR A 27 3.38 -10.90 7.77
C TYR A 27 3.75 -12.36 8.05
N THR A 28 2.72 -13.18 8.16
CA THR A 28 2.78 -14.61 8.44
C THR A 28 2.09 -15.39 7.33
N SER A 29 2.26 -16.72 7.31
CA SER A 29 1.50 -17.60 6.42
C SER A 29 -0.02 -17.44 6.59
N ARG A 30 -0.48 -17.17 7.82
CA ARG A 30 -1.89 -16.87 8.11
C ARG A 30 -2.38 -15.62 7.36
N ASP A 31 -1.55 -14.56 7.31
CA ASP A 31 -1.92 -13.33 6.59
C ASP A 31 -2.00 -13.57 5.08
N LEU A 32 -1.10 -14.40 4.54
CA LEU A 32 -1.10 -14.79 3.12
C LEU A 32 -2.38 -15.56 2.75
N MET A 33 -2.75 -16.56 3.56
CA MET A 33 -3.97 -17.34 3.35
C MET A 33 -5.22 -16.48 3.50
N LEU A 34 -5.26 -15.61 4.52
CA LEU A 34 -6.38 -14.69 4.73
C LEU A 34 -6.56 -13.76 3.53
N TYR A 35 -5.46 -13.22 2.99
CA TYR A 35 -5.49 -12.42 1.77
C TYR A 35 -6.04 -13.22 0.58
N ALA A 36 -5.50 -14.41 0.32
CA ALA A 36 -5.94 -15.28 -0.76
C ALA A 36 -7.46 -15.57 -0.69
N ILE A 37 -7.97 -15.91 0.49
CA ILE A 37 -9.40 -16.14 0.72
C ILE A 37 -10.20 -14.85 0.42
N SER A 38 -9.74 -13.70 0.92
CA SER A 38 -10.46 -12.43 0.77
C SER A 38 -10.58 -11.91 -0.67
N ILE A 39 -9.62 -12.25 -1.53
CA ILE A 39 -9.67 -11.90 -2.96
C ILE A 39 -10.40 -12.97 -3.80
N GLY A 40 -10.91 -14.02 -3.16
CA GLY A 40 -11.77 -15.02 -3.80
C GLY A 40 -11.04 -16.15 -4.53
N VAL A 41 -9.81 -16.48 -4.12
CA VAL A 41 -9.10 -17.69 -4.54
C VAL A 41 -9.98 -18.92 -4.30
N LYS A 42 -10.03 -19.83 -5.27
CA LYS A 42 -10.93 -20.98 -5.25
C LYS A 42 -10.39 -22.10 -4.36
N GLN A 43 -11.30 -22.91 -3.83
CA GLN A 43 -10.96 -23.99 -2.89
C GLN A 43 -9.99 -25.04 -3.48
N ASP A 44 -10.03 -25.23 -4.80
CA ASP A 44 -9.15 -26.13 -5.54
C ASP A 44 -7.76 -25.53 -5.84
N GLU A 45 -7.55 -24.22 -5.62
CA GLU A 45 -6.25 -23.55 -5.70
C GLU A 45 -5.47 -23.67 -4.38
N ILE A 46 -5.34 -24.91 -3.89
CA ILE A 46 -4.90 -25.23 -2.53
C ILE A 46 -3.52 -24.67 -2.16
N LYS A 47 -2.64 -24.49 -3.15
CA LYS A 47 -1.30 -23.88 -2.99
C LYS A 47 -1.31 -22.47 -2.39
N PHE A 48 -2.44 -21.77 -2.38
CA PHE A 48 -2.56 -20.45 -1.73
C PHE A 48 -3.33 -20.49 -0.41
N LEU A 49 -3.98 -21.62 -0.11
CA LEU A 49 -4.96 -21.75 0.97
C LEU A 49 -4.53 -22.71 2.08
N TYR A 50 -3.47 -23.49 1.87
CA TYR A 50 -2.99 -24.47 2.83
C TYR A 50 -1.46 -24.43 2.95
N GLU A 51 -1.01 -24.10 4.15
CA GLU A 51 0.40 -23.87 4.47
C GLU A 51 1.28 -25.12 4.42
N ASN A 52 0.70 -26.33 4.51
CA ASN A 52 1.45 -27.58 4.38
C ASN A 52 1.38 -28.17 2.96
N ASP A 53 0.78 -27.47 2.00
CA ASP A 53 0.89 -27.86 0.60
C ASP A 53 2.37 -27.75 0.16
N PRO A 54 2.93 -28.76 -0.53
CA PRO A 54 4.33 -28.71 -0.96
C PRO A 54 4.62 -27.59 -1.97
N GLN A 55 3.59 -27.02 -2.59
CA GLN A 55 3.66 -25.88 -3.49
C GLN A 55 3.11 -24.60 -2.85
N PHE A 56 2.96 -24.56 -1.52
CA PHE A 56 2.42 -23.40 -0.82
C PHE A 56 3.17 -22.11 -1.21
N ALA A 57 2.39 -21.11 -1.60
CA ALA A 57 2.89 -19.85 -2.11
C ALA A 57 2.00 -18.69 -1.65
N ALA A 58 2.60 -17.50 -1.59
CA ALA A 58 1.83 -16.26 -1.46
C ALA A 58 1.18 -15.89 -2.79
N PHE A 59 0.00 -15.28 -2.75
CA PHE A 59 -0.59 -14.68 -3.94
C PHE A 59 0.24 -13.43 -4.35
N PRO A 60 0.61 -13.26 -5.63
CA PRO A 60 1.61 -12.24 -6.04
C PRO A 60 1.26 -10.79 -5.69
N THR A 61 -0.02 -10.45 -5.58
CA THR A 61 -0.50 -9.09 -5.26
C THR A 61 -0.58 -8.80 -3.76
N TYR A 62 -0.26 -9.75 -2.89
CA TYR A 62 -0.21 -9.54 -1.43
C TYR A 62 0.57 -8.28 -1.00
N PRO A 63 1.72 -7.91 -1.60
CA PRO A 63 2.48 -6.75 -1.17
C PRO A 63 1.70 -5.43 -1.20
N LEU A 64 0.65 -5.34 -2.04
CA LEU A 64 -0.20 -4.15 -2.15
C LEU A 64 -0.90 -3.77 -0.84
N VAL A 65 -1.12 -4.73 0.08
CA VAL A 65 -1.78 -4.45 1.36
C VAL A 65 -0.81 -4.04 2.47
N LEU A 66 0.51 -4.18 2.28
CA LEU A 66 1.49 -3.98 3.34
C LEU A 66 1.51 -2.55 3.89
N GLY A 67 1.27 -1.54 3.05
CA GLY A 67 1.17 -0.14 3.49
C GLY A 67 0.02 0.09 4.49
N LEU A 68 -1.06 -0.69 4.38
CA LEU A 68 -2.23 -0.62 5.27
C LEU A 68 -2.13 -1.59 6.46
N LYS A 69 -1.58 -2.80 6.23
CA LYS A 69 -1.41 -3.83 7.27
C LYS A 69 -0.34 -3.45 8.29
N LYS A 70 0.77 -2.86 7.85
CA LYS A 70 1.91 -2.51 8.70
C LYS A 70 2.47 -3.73 9.44
N ASP A 71 2.81 -3.61 10.71
CA ASP A 71 3.33 -4.66 11.59
C ASP A 71 2.25 -5.25 12.53
N THR A 72 0.98 -4.89 12.37
CA THR A 72 -0.10 -5.42 13.22
C THR A 72 -0.61 -6.79 12.73
N HIS A 73 -1.07 -7.59 13.68
CA HIS A 73 -1.79 -8.85 13.47
C HIS A 73 -3.31 -8.72 13.74
N GLY A 74 -3.75 -7.54 14.19
CA GLY A 74 -5.13 -7.22 14.52
C GLY A 74 -5.79 -6.32 13.48
N VAL A 75 -6.81 -5.58 13.91
CA VAL A 75 -7.50 -4.60 13.07
C VAL A 75 -6.58 -3.40 12.81
N SER A 76 -6.33 -3.10 11.53
CA SER A 76 -5.74 -1.82 11.13
C SER A 76 -6.80 -0.73 11.18
N VAL A 77 -6.64 0.26 12.04
CA VAL A 77 -7.50 1.45 12.06
C VAL A 77 -7.15 2.31 10.84
N TYR A 78 -8.11 2.49 9.94
CA TYR A 78 -7.91 3.33 8.77
C TYR A 78 -7.78 4.80 9.18
N GLY A 79 -6.56 5.32 9.07
CA GLY A 79 -6.26 6.71 9.38
C GLY A 79 -6.61 7.69 8.27
N GLY A 80 -7.04 7.24 7.09
CA GLY A 80 -7.07 8.06 5.87
C GLY A 80 -5.77 7.91 5.06
N GLY A 81 -5.90 7.87 3.73
CA GLY A 81 -4.76 7.88 2.81
C GLY A 81 -4.05 9.25 2.82
N GLY A 82 -2.72 9.23 2.69
CA GLY A 82 -1.93 10.42 2.40
C GLY A 82 -1.73 11.42 3.54
N LYS A 83 -1.76 10.95 4.79
CA LYS A 83 -1.47 11.76 6.00
C LYS A 83 -0.01 12.09 6.23
N GLU A 84 0.89 11.68 5.34
CA GLU A 84 2.27 12.12 5.43
C GLU A 84 2.33 13.57 4.94
N ASP A 85 2.94 14.45 5.74
CA ASP A 85 3.15 15.85 5.41
C ASP A 85 4.17 15.95 4.27
N VAL A 86 3.74 15.61 3.05
CA VAL A 86 4.56 15.71 1.84
C VAL A 86 4.87 17.20 1.61
N PRO A 87 6.15 17.61 1.65
CA PRO A 87 6.51 19.01 1.48
C PRO A 87 6.02 19.55 0.14
N GLY A 88 5.42 20.75 0.16
CA GLY A 88 4.89 21.37 -1.06
C GLY A 88 3.50 20.89 -1.48
N ILE A 89 2.92 19.90 -0.81
CA ILE A 89 1.50 19.54 -0.96
C ILE A 89 0.68 20.28 0.11
N PRO A 90 -0.25 21.18 -0.27
CA PRO A 90 -1.12 21.84 0.69
C PRO A 90 -2.10 20.84 1.31
N ALA A 91 -2.68 21.18 2.46
CA ALA A 91 -3.72 20.37 3.07
C ALA A 91 -4.89 20.13 2.10
N TYR A 92 -5.32 18.88 1.97
CA TYR A 92 -6.42 18.46 1.12
C TYR A 92 -7.40 17.60 1.91
N ASP A 93 -8.63 17.48 1.40
CA ASP A 93 -9.66 16.63 1.98
C ASP A 93 -9.49 15.20 1.44
N PRO A 94 -9.15 14.20 2.30
CA PRO A 94 -8.97 12.82 1.85
C PRO A 94 -10.24 12.20 1.24
N ASN A 95 -11.43 12.74 1.54
CA ASN A 95 -12.69 12.27 0.94
C ASN A 95 -12.85 12.69 -0.52
N LYS A 96 -11.97 13.55 -1.02
CA LYS A 96 -11.90 13.95 -2.43
C LYS A 96 -10.78 13.24 -3.19
N LEU A 97 -10.10 12.27 -2.55
CA LEU A 97 -9.03 11.50 -3.15
C LEU A 97 -9.58 10.18 -3.72
N VAL A 98 -9.12 9.84 -4.94
CA VAL A 98 -9.39 8.56 -5.58
C VAL A 98 -8.06 7.85 -5.81
N HIS A 99 -8.00 6.56 -5.48
CA HIS A 99 -6.90 5.70 -5.90
C HIS A 99 -7.07 5.40 -7.39
N GLY A 100 -6.41 6.17 -8.25
CA GLY A 100 -6.66 6.18 -9.68
C GLY A 100 -6.04 5.02 -10.46
N ASP A 101 -4.84 4.57 -10.08
CA ASP A 101 -4.11 3.52 -10.78
C ASP A 101 -3.15 2.79 -9.82
N GLN A 102 -2.81 1.55 -10.16
CA GLN A 102 -1.91 0.68 -9.40
C GLN A 102 -1.06 -0.15 -10.36
N SER A 103 0.26 -0.12 -10.15
CA SER A 103 1.20 -1.06 -10.77
C SER A 103 1.94 -1.86 -9.70
N ILE A 104 2.41 -3.05 -10.07
CA ILE A 104 3.26 -3.89 -9.22
C ILE A 104 4.25 -4.66 -10.09
N GLU A 105 5.51 -4.65 -9.68
CA GLU A 105 6.56 -5.50 -10.26
C GLU A 105 7.07 -6.45 -9.18
N ILE A 106 7.10 -7.75 -9.49
CA ILE A 106 7.56 -8.78 -8.56
C ILE A 106 8.94 -9.26 -9.00
N HIS A 107 9.98 -8.81 -8.28
CA HIS A 107 11.36 -9.19 -8.61
C HIS A 107 11.70 -10.63 -8.22
N ARG A 108 11.08 -11.18 -7.18
CA ARG A 108 11.31 -12.52 -6.63
C ARG A 108 10.02 -13.07 -6.01
N PRO A 109 9.85 -14.41 -5.94
CA PRO A 109 8.76 -15.00 -5.17
C PRO A 109 8.75 -14.47 -3.73
N LEU A 110 7.55 -14.25 -3.19
CA LEU A 110 7.40 -13.72 -1.85
C LEU A 110 7.76 -14.78 -0.81
N PRO A 111 8.52 -14.43 0.24
CA PRO A 111 8.70 -15.31 1.40
C PRO A 111 7.35 -15.67 2.03
N LEU A 112 7.27 -16.83 2.69
CA LEU A 112 6.04 -17.34 3.31
C LEU A 112 5.73 -16.74 4.69
N GLY A 113 6.48 -15.70 5.06
CA GLY A 113 6.38 -14.95 6.29
C GLY A 113 7.68 -14.17 6.53
N GLY A 114 7.63 -13.14 7.36
CA GLY A 114 8.81 -12.40 7.76
C GLY A 114 8.54 -10.94 8.11
N GLU A 115 9.63 -10.23 8.37
CA GLU A 115 9.66 -8.80 8.64
C GLU A 115 10.44 -8.10 7.52
N PHE A 116 9.94 -6.97 7.07
CA PHE A 116 10.48 -6.21 5.94
C PHE A 116 10.41 -4.72 6.21
N GLU A 117 11.17 -3.94 5.43
CA GLU A 117 11.04 -2.49 5.38
C GLU A 117 10.32 -2.07 4.09
N LEU A 118 9.29 -1.26 4.23
CA LEU A 118 8.60 -0.61 3.12
C LEU A 118 9.17 0.79 2.94
N HIS A 119 9.73 1.04 1.77
CA HIS A 119 10.27 2.33 1.35
C HIS A 119 9.32 2.95 0.34
N THR A 120 8.90 4.20 0.57
CA THR A 120 7.97 4.93 -0.29
C THR A 120 8.68 6.15 -0.87
N THR A 121 8.30 6.56 -2.08
CA THR A 121 8.79 7.80 -2.70
C THR A 121 7.67 8.45 -3.50
N VAL A 122 7.51 9.76 -3.39
CA VAL A 122 6.64 10.53 -4.29
C VAL A 122 7.34 10.63 -5.65
N SER A 123 6.91 9.80 -6.60
CA SER A 123 7.55 9.68 -7.91
C SER A 123 7.20 10.83 -8.87
N GLY A 124 6.07 11.50 -8.66
CA GLY A 124 5.63 12.59 -9.52
C GLY A 124 4.35 13.25 -9.01
N VAL A 125 4.13 14.48 -9.45
CA VAL A 125 2.89 15.24 -9.24
C VAL A 125 2.53 15.87 -10.57
N TYR A 126 1.31 15.62 -11.02
CA TYR A 126 0.84 15.99 -12.36
C TYR A 126 -0.50 16.71 -12.26
N ASP A 127 -0.62 17.83 -12.96
CA ASP A 127 -1.92 18.45 -13.24
C ASP A 127 -2.56 17.73 -14.43
N LYS A 128 -3.87 17.47 -14.35
CA LYS A 128 -4.61 16.61 -15.29
C LYS A 128 -5.56 17.40 -16.17
#